data_AF-A0A1W1C7Z9-F1
#
_entry.id   AF-A0A1W1C7Z9-F1
#
_cell.length_a   1.000
_cell.length_b   1.000
_cell.length_c   1.000
_cell.angle_alpha   90.00
_cell.angle_beta   90.00
_cell.angle_gamma   90.00
#
_symmetry.space_group_name_H-M   'P 1'
#
loop_
_entity.id
_entity.type
_entity.pdbx_description
1 polymer ?
#
loop_
_entity_poly.entity_id
_entity_poly.type
_entity_poly.pdbx_seq_one_letter_code
_entity_poly.pdbx_strand_id
1 'polypeptide(L)'
;MLDSDRLIQNAKKMLENDKDFLRTNNHNMDSNYQQILTIVTQSELAEYMFDRQKIINKLKDLTDENSLEKEIHNLFMKQYTKDDKENYKSNNLWLFDDRFMSYDKIFSEAQLKDIFPKLINNLERPDILSIGEISIISNSYKKDEITDIVIIELKKASDKITPARAEEQLIDYAGYINEAYEDKKIRIWTYAFLKFDSRTENSLKNKDYNRVLTKNKYPIYYKPFNTVNTIINFIDYHALADDADNRHKTFMKILNGETIIN
;
A
#
# COMPACT_ATOMS: atom_id res chain seq x y z
N MET A 1 11.27 33.38 -28.74
CA MET A 1 10.75 32.66 -27.57
C MET A 1 11.65 31.46 -27.34
N LEU A 2 12.36 31.40 -26.21
CA LEU A 2 13.00 30.16 -25.77
C LEU A 2 11.88 29.14 -25.55
N ASP A 3 11.97 28.02 -26.24
CA ASP A 3 10.97 26.96 -26.22
C ASP A 3 10.86 26.37 -24.81
N SER A 4 9.68 26.42 -24.21
CA SER A 4 9.44 26.00 -22.82
C SER A 4 9.93 24.58 -22.57
N ASP A 5 9.76 23.70 -23.55
CA ASP A 5 10.19 22.31 -23.49
C ASP A 5 11.71 22.17 -23.37
N ARG A 6 12.46 23.04 -24.05
CA ARG A 6 13.92 23.07 -23.99
C ARG A 6 14.41 23.53 -22.62
N LEU A 7 13.73 24.48 -21.99
CA LEU A 7 14.05 24.93 -20.63
C LEU A 7 13.81 23.79 -19.62
N ILE A 8 12.68 23.08 -19.73
CA ILE A 8 12.37 21.94 -18.87
C ILE A 8 13.38 20.81 -19.05
N GLN A 9 13.76 20.48 -20.29
CA GLN A 9 14.78 19.46 -20.56
C GLN A 9 16.14 19.82 -19.97
N ASN A 10 16.55 21.08 -20.08
CA ASN A 10 17.80 21.55 -19.47
C ASN A 10 17.75 21.45 -17.94
N ALA A 11 16.64 21.87 -17.31
CA ALA A 11 16.46 21.76 -15.87
C ALA A 11 16.54 20.31 -15.38
N LYS A 12 15.89 19.36 -16.08
CA LYS A 12 16.01 17.92 -15.79
C LYS A 12 17.43 17.42 -15.87
N LYS A 13 18.16 17.82 -16.92
CA LYS A 13 19.56 17.43 -17.10
C LYS A 13 20.47 17.99 -15.99
N MET A 14 20.24 19.23 -15.56
CA MET A 14 20.95 19.82 -14.43
C MET A 14 20.70 19.04 -13.14
N LEU A 15 19.44 18.70 -12.85
CA LEU A 15 19.09 17.90 -11.67
C LEU A 15 19.76 16.52 -11.67
N GLU A 16 19.84 15.85 -12.82
CA GLU A 16 20.56 14.56 -12.91
C GLU A 16 22.08 14.71 -12.70
N ASN A 17 22.69 15.77 -13.25
CA ASN A 17 24.09 16.06 -12.97
C ASN A 17 24.35 16.33 -11.48
N ASP A 18 23.43 17.05 -10.81
CA ASP A 18 23.51 17.35 -9.38
C ASP A 18 23.40 16.06 -8.54
N LYS A 19 22.52 15.12 -8.93
CA LYS A 19 22.45 13.78 -8.30
C LYS A 19 23.77 13.01 -8.44
N ASP A 20 24.38 13.04 -9.62
CA ASP A 20 25.66 12.36 -9.87
C ASP A 20 26.82 12.99 -9.08
N PHE A 21 26.83 14.31 -8.94
CA PHE A 21 27.75 15.01 -8.04
C PHE A 21 27.60 14.54 -6.59
N LEU A 22 26.37 14.49 -6.07
CA LEU A 22 26.11 14.06 -4.68
C LEU A 22 26.56 12.62 -4.42
N ARG A 23 26.36 11.72 -5.41
CA ARG A 23 26.81 10.32 -5.34
C ARG A 23 28.34 10.20 -5.28
N THR A 24 29.04 11.04 -6.04
CA THR A 24 30.51 10.99 -6.17
C THR A 24 31.22 11.69 -5.01
N ASN A 25 30.60 12.72 -4.43
CA ASN A 25 31.21 13.61 -3.44
C ASN A 25 30.66 13.41 -2.01
N ASN A 26 30.01 12.29 -1.72
CA ASN A 26 29.36 11.99 -0.43
C ASN A 26 30.27 12.01 0.81
N HIS A 27 31.59 12.12 0.64
CA HIS A 27 32.58 12.25 1.71
C HIS A 27 32.98 13.71 2.05
N ASN A 28 32.60 14.69 1.22
CA ASN A 28 32.96 16.11 1.40
C ASN A 28 31.70 16.98 1.55
N MET A 29 31.24 17.17 2.79
CA MET A 29 30.02 17.90 3.15
C MET A 29 30.24 19.42 3.28
N ASP A 30 30.83 20.05 2.27
CA ASP A 30 31.02 21.50 2.26
C ASP A 30 29.71 22.27 2.01
N SER A 31 29.77 23.61 2.06
CA SER A 31 28.58 24.45 1.86
C SER A 31 27.92 24.28 0.48
N ASN A 32 28.69 23.95 -0.56
CA ASN A 32 28.15 23.75 -1.91
C ASN A 32 27.44 22.38 -1.99
N TYR A 33 28.03 21.34 -1.39
CA TYR A 33 27.41 20.04 -1.25
C TYR A 33 26.05 20.13 -0.53
N GLN A 34 25.98 20.85 0.59
CA GLN A 34 24.73 21.02 1.34
C GLN A 34 23.65 21.76 0.55
N GLN A 35 24.02 22.77 -0.25
CA GLN A 35 23.09 23.48 -1.13
C GLN A 35 22.54 22.56 -2.22
N ILE A 36 23.41 21.82 -2.90
CA ILE A 36 23.01 20.88 -3.95
C ILE A 36 22.14 19.76 -3.35
N LEU A 37 22.52 19.22 -2.20
CA LEU A 37 21.73 18.21 -1.48
C LEU A 37 20.33 18.72 -1.16
N THR A 38 20.22 19.97 -0.69
CA THR A 38 18.92 20.59 -0.39
C THR A 38 18.05 20.69 -1.64
N ILE A 39 18.60 21.18 -2.76
CA ILE A 39 17.87 21.34 -4.03
C ILE A 39 17.39 19.98 -4.56
N VAL A 40 18.30 18.99 -4.59
CA VAL A 40 17.99 17.64 -5.08
C VAL A 40 16.93 16.97 -4.21
N THR A 41 17.09 16.99 -2.89
CA THR A 41 16.14 16.33 -1.96
C THR A 41 14.76 16.96 -2.00
N GLN A 42 14.67 18.30 -2.05
CA GLN A 42 13.39 18.99 -2.23
C GLN A 42 12.73 18.64 -3.57
N SER A 43 13.51 18.57 -4.65
CA SER A 43 13.00 18.22 -5.97
C SER A 43 12.50 16.78 -6.05
N GLU A 44 13.25 15.83 -5.49
CA GLU A 44 12.84 14.42 -5.45
C GLU A 44 11.61 14.19 -4.58
N LEU A 45 11.51 14.88 -3.43
CA LEU A 45 10.33 14.80 -2.57
C LEU A 45 9.08 15.38 -3.28
N ALA A 46 9.24 16.53 -3.95
CA ALA A 46 8.17 17.12 -4.73
C ALA A 46 7.74 16.21 -5.88
N GLU A 47 8.69 15.66 -6.64
CA GLU A 47 8.42 14.70 -7.72
C GLU A 47 7.65 13.49 -7.19
N TYR A 48 8.09 12.91 -6.08
CA TYR A 48 7.42 11.78 -5.45
C TYR A 48 5.99 12.11 -5.04
N MET A 49 5.76 13.28 -4.44
CA MET A 49 4.41 13.73 -4.08
C MET A 49 3.52 13.91 -5.32
N PHE A 50 4.02 14.53 -6.40
CA PHE A 50 3.25 14.64 -7.64
C PHE A 50 2.93 13.28 -8.26
N ASP A 51 3.88 12.33 -8.20
CA ASP A 51 3.66 10.96 -8.68
C ASP A 51 2.60 10.24 -7.84
N ARG A 52 2.57 10.43 -6.52
CA ARG A 52 1.48 9.93 -5.66
C ARG A 52 0.12 10.44 -6.12
N GLN A 53 -0.01 11.74 -6.40
CA GLN A 53 -1.26 12.30 -6.91
C GLN A 53 -1.66 11.67 -8.25
N LYS A 54 -0.72 11.43 -9.18
CA LYS A 54 -1.00 10.75 -10.45
C LYS A 54 -1.52 9.33 -10.23
N ILE A 55 -0.92 8.58 -9.31
CA ILE A 55 -1.37 7.23 -8.96
C ILE A 55 -2.77 7.23 -8.35
N ILE A 56 -3.06 8.16 -7.44
CA ILE A 56 -4.42 8.34 -6.87
C ILE A 56 -5.43 8.64 -7.97
N ASN A 57 -5.13 9.57 -8.89
CA ASN A 57 -6.03 9.92 -9.98
C ASN A 57 -6.28 8.72 -10.89
N LYS A 58 -5.23 7.95 -11.22
CA LYS A 58 -5.36 6.71 -11.97
C LYS A 58 -6.23 5.68 -11.25
N LEU A 59 -6.10 5.54 -9.92
CA LEU A 59 -6.98 4.66 -9.16
C LEU A 59 -8.45 5.12 -9.26
N LYS A 60 -8.72 6.42 -9.16
CA LYS A 60 -10.08 6.97 -9.32
C LYS A 60 -10.66 6.64 -10.70
N ASP A 61 -9.86 6.78 -11.76
CA ASP A 61 -10.31 6.53 -13.15
C ASP A 61 -10.57 5.03 -13.45
N LEU A 62 -9.84 4.12 -12.80
CA LEU A 62 -9.92 2.67 -13.06
C LEU A 62 -11.16 1.96 -12.49
N THR A 63 -12.03 2.68 -11.77
CA THR A 63 -13.12 2.08 -10.99
C THR A 63 -14.47 1.98 -11.72
N ASP A 64 -14.51 2.30 -13.02
CA ASP A 64 -15.67 2.16 -13.90
C ASP A 64 -15.85 0.70 -14.39
N GLU A 65 -16.41 -0.15 -13.51
CA GLU A 65 -17.02 -1.51 -13.61
C GLU A 65 -16.70 -2.52 -14.75
N ASN A 66 -16.12 -2.18 -15.89
CA ASN A 66 -15.87 -3.10 -17.00
C ASN A 66 -14.39 -3.49 -17.11
N SER A 67 -14.02 -4.53 -16.36
CA SER A 67 -12.69 -5.18 -16.32
C SER A 67 -11.67 -4.39 -15.48
N LEU A 68 -10.47 -4.98 -15.26
CA LEU A 68 -9.25 -4.33 -14.75
C LEU A 68 -8.84 -4.58 -13.27
N GLU A 69 -9.32 -5.64 -12.61
CA GLU A 69 -8.70 -6.13 -11.34
C GLU A 69 -7.18 -6.22 -11.49
N LYS A 70 -6.72 -6.82 -12.60
CA LYS A 70 -5.32 -6.87 -12.99
C LYS A 70 -4.65 -5.50 -13.06
N GLU A 71 -5.30 -4.46 -13.55
CA GLU A 71 -4.67 -3.13 -13.63
C GLU A 71 -4.64 -2.44 -12.27
N ILE A 72 -5.69 -2.61 -11.47
CA ILE A 72 -5.71 -2.10 -10.09
C ILE A 72 -4.64 -2.81 -9.25
N HIS A 73 -4.50 -4.13 -9.41
CA HIS A 73 -3.42 -4.84 -8.76
C HIS A 73 -2.06 -4.35 -9.22
N ASN A 74 -1.81 -4.28 -10.53
CA ASN A 74 -0.56 -3.76 -11.05
C ASN A 74 -0.32 -2.28 -10.70
N LEU A 75 -1.37 -1.54 -10.31
CA LEU A 75 -1.24 -0.20 -9.73
C LEU A 75 -0.66 -0.30 -8.31
N PHE A 76 -1.12 -1.24 -7.49
CA PHE A 76 -0.58 -1.46 -6.15
C PHE A 76 0.82 -2.06 -6.19
N MET A 77 1.01 -3.14 -6.94
CA MET A 77 2.30 -3.80 -7.14
C MET A 77 2.22 -4.68 -8.38
N LYS A 78 3.30 -4.76 -9.16
CA LYS A 78 3.33 -5.63 -10.33
C LYS A 78 3.14 -7.11 -9.93
N GLN A 79 2.28 -7.82 -10.65
CA GLN A 79 2.02 -9.25 -10.45
C GLN A 79 3.28 -10.11 -10.46
N TYR A 80 3.33 -11.12 -9.58
CA TYR A 80 4.43 -12.08 -9.45
C TYR A 80 5.79 -11.45 -9.21
N THR A 81 5.81 -10.27 -8.57
CA THR A 81 7.06 -9.61 -8.19
C THR A 81 7.31 -9.68 -6.69
N LYS A 82 8.56 -9.44 -6.32
CA LYS A 82 8.99 -9.24 -4.94
C LYS A 82 9.97 -8.09 -4.90
N ASP A 83 9.96 -7.33 -3.82
CA ASP A 83 10.98 -6.33 -3.55
C ASP A 83 11.50 -6.49 -2.12
N ASP A 84 12.80 -6.30 -1.99
CA ASP A 84 13.57 -6.48 -0.76
C ASP A 84 14.58 -5.34 -0.53
N LYS A 85 14.39 -4.20 -1.22
CA LYS A 85 15.30 -3.05 -1.23
C LYS A 85 14.69 -1.74 -0.76
N GLU A 86 13.50 -1.76 -0.15
CA GLU A 86 12.79 -0.54 0.28
C GLU A 86 12.65 0.50 -0.86
N ASN A 87 12.53 0.05 -2.12
CA ASN A 87 12.41 0.99 -3.22
C ASN A 87 11.00 1.59 -3.19
N TYR A 88 10.90 2.84 -2.71
CA TYR A 88 9.62 3.54 -2.60
C TYR A 88 8.86 3.72 -3.93
N LYS A 89 9.51 3.46 -5.08
CA LYS A 89 8.89 3.47 -6.42
C LYS A 89 8.46 2.08 -6.93
N SER A 90 8.75 1.00 -6.21
CA SER A 90 8.45 -0.37 -6.68
C SER A 90 6.99 -0.78 -6.51
N ASN A 91 6.28 -0.15 -5.57
CA ASN A 91 4.89 -0.43 -5.25
C ASN A 91 4.21 0.85 -4.73
N ASN A 92 2.88 0.77 -4.60
CA ASN A 92 2.02 1.86 -4.13
C ASN A 92 1.17 1.42 -2.93
N LEU A 93 1.68 0.55 -2.05
CA LEU A 93 0.92 0.09 -0.87
C LEU A 93 0.61 1.21 0.14
N TRP A 94 1.31 2.34 0.05
CA TRP A 94 0.97 3.57 0.77
C TRP A 94 -0.46 4.06 0.50
N LEU A 95 -1.10 3.59 -0.58
CA LEU A 95 -2.51 3.83 -0.86
C LEU A 95 -3.43 3.31 0.25
N PHE A 96 -3.04 2.25 0.96
CA PHE A 96 -3.81 1.71 2.09
C PHE A 96 -3.51 2.44 3.39
N ASP A 97 -2.24 2.77 3.64
CA ASP A 97 -1.79 3.56 4.79
C ASP A 97 -0.33 4.02 4.58
N ASP A 98 0.03 5.23 4.98
CA ASP A 98 1.41 5.74 4.83
C ASP A 98 2.44 4.90 5.64
N ARG A 99 2.00 4.18 6.67
CA ARG A 99 2.84 3.21 7.41
C ARG A 99 3.42 2.11 6.52
N PHE A 100 2.79 1.84 5.38
CA PHE A 100 3.20 0.79 4.45
C PHE A 100 4.22 1.29 3.41
N MET A 101 4.67 2.54 3.52
CA MET A 101 5.79 3.06 2.73
C MET A 101 7.12 2.42 3.11
N SER A 102 7.30 2.09 4.40
CA SER A 102 8.48 1.41 4.92
C SER A 102 8.19 -0.08 5.05
N TYR A 103 9.02 -0.90 4.42
CA TYR A 103 8.88 -2.35 4.39
C TYR A 103 10.22 -2.99 4.08
N ASP A 104 10.57 -4.10 4.71
CA ASP A 104 11.79 -4.83 4.38
C ASP A 104 11.56 -5.76 3.20
N LYS A 105 10.36 -6.35 3.13
CA LYS A 105 9.96 -7.23 2.02
C LYS A 105 8.51 -7.04 1.65
N ILE A 106 8.28 -7.11 0.35
CA ILE A 106 6.97 -7.12 -0.27
C ILE A 106 6.90 -8.22 -1.32
N PHE A 107 5.78 -8.94 -1.39
CA PHE A 107 5.54 -10.00 -2.36
C PHE A 107 4.16 -9.82 -2.97
N SER A 108 4.04 -9.87 -4.30
CA SER A 108 2.76 -9.91 -5.02
C SER A 108 2.48 -11.34 -5.50
N GLU A 109 1.29 -11.86 -5.20
CA GLU A 109 0.85 -13.21 -5.59
C GLU A 109 1.77 -14.35 -5.09
N ALA A 110 2.43 -14.16 -3.95
CA ALA A 110 3.18 -15.23 -3.33
C ALA A 110 2.28 -16.17 -2.53
N GLN A 111 2.59 -17.47 -2.53
CA GLN A 111 1.85 -18.43 -1.72
C GLN A 111 2.31 -18.32 -0.27
N LEU A 112 1.36 -18.45 0.67
CA LEU A 112 1.66 -18.40 2.10
C LEU A 112 2.73 -19.42 2.50
N LYS A 113 2.73 -20.60 1.86
CA LYS A 113 3.73 -21.66 2.06
C LYS A 113 5.16 -21.25 1.63
N ASP A 114 5.28 -20.39 0.63
CA ASP A 114 6.57 -19.92 0.11
C ASP A 114 7.17 -18.87 1.05
N ILE A 115 6.31 -18.17 1.79
CA ILE A 115 6.69 -17.15 2.77
C ILE A 115 6.89 -17.77 4.16
N PHE A 116 6.06 -18.76 4.52
CA PHE A 116 6.00 -19.37 5.85
C PHE A 116 6.00 -20.92 5.74
N PRO A 117 7.13 -21.54 5.38
CA PRO A 117 7.21 -22.98 5.09
C PRO A 117 6.91 -23.89 6.30
N LYS A 118 7.05 -23.39 7.54
CA LYS A 118 6.72 -24.15 8.75
C LYS A 118 5.23 -24.46 8.91
N LEU A 119 4.36 -23.73 8.20
CA LEU A 119 2.90 -23.99 8.19
C LEU A 119 2.51 -25.30 7.52
N ILE A 120 3.33 -25.82 6.60
CA ILE A 120 3.00 -27.00 5.79
C ILE A 120 2.88 -28.26 6.66
N ASN A 121 3.56 -28.32 7.80
CA ASN A 121 3.58 -29.51 8.65
C ASN A 121 2.30 -29.68 9.51
N ASN A 122 1.46 -28.66 9.63
CA ASN A 122 0.28 -28.66 10.51
C ASN A 122 -1.07 -28.73 9.77
N LEU A 123 -1.09 -28.81 8.43
CA LEU A 123 -2.32 -28.66 7.64
C LEU A 123 -2.63 -29.90 6.78
N GLU A 124 -3.40 -30.85 7.31
CA GLU A 124 -4.17 -31.81 6.50
C GLU A 124 -5.35 -31.10 5.78
N ARG A 125 -5.05 -30.26 4.78
CA ARG A 125 -5.96 -29.69 3.73
C ARG A 125 -7.10 -28.73 4.17
N PRO A 126 -7.46 -27.70 3.36
CA PRO A 126 -7.89 -27.83 1.95
C PRO A 126 -6.93 -27.29 0.89
N ASP A 127 -7.04 -27.92 -0.29
CA ASP A 127 -6.61 -27.42 -1.59
C ASP A 127 -7.48 -26.21 -2.00
N ILE A 128 -6.88 -25.30 -2.78
CA ILE A 128 -7.46 -24.05 -3.32
C ILE A 128 -7.47 -22.90 -2.32
N LEU A 129 -6.26 -22.40 -2.06
CA LEU A 129 -6.08 -20.97 -1.87
C LEU A 129 -6.24 -20.31 -3.25
N SER A 130 -7.44 -19.83 -3.58
CA SER A 130 -7.57 -18.76 -4.56
C SER A 130 -6.93 -17.55 -3.89
N ILE A 131 -5.62 -17.45 -4.07
CA ILE A 131 -4.76 -16.33 -3.69
C ILE A 131 -5.22 -15.18 -4.58
N GLY A 132 -6.15 -14.37 -4.09
CA GLY A 132 -6.41 -13.06 -4.66
C GLY A 132 -5.27 -12.17 -4.24
N GLU A 133 -4.26 -12.05 -5.10
CA GLU A 133 -3.31 -10.94 -5.16
C GLU A 133 -2.81 -10.44 -3.79
N ILE A 134 -2.24 -11.35 -3.01
CA ILE A 134 -1.70 -11.05 -1.68
C ILE A 134 -0.44 -10.19 -1.81
N SER A 135 -0.48 -9.00 -1.20
CA SER A 135 0.71 -8.20 -0.89
C SER A 135 1.09 -8.35 0.58
N ILE A 136 2.23 -9.00 0.88
CA ILE A 136 2.73 -9.15 2.27
C ILE A 136 3.89 -8.21 2.54
N ILE A 137 3.71 -7.29 3.48
CA ILE A 137 4.78 -6.42 4.02
C ILE A 137 5.36 -7.08 5.27
N SER A 138 6.68 -7.18 5.38
CA SER A 138 7.40 -7.51 6.63
C SER A 138 8.46 -6.46 6.92
N ASN A 139 8.69 -6.12 8.19
CA ASN A 139 9.69 -5.14 8.67
C ASN A 139 11.07 -5.76 9.05
N SER A 140 11.35 -7.04 8.76
CA SER A 140 12.70 -7.63 8.93
C SER A 140 12.91 -8.99 8.24
N TYR A 141 14.18 -9.29 7.96
CA TYR A 141 14.71 -10.64 7.63
C TYR A 141 14.88 -11.53 8.86
N LYS A 142 15.09 -10.95 10.04
CA LYS A 142 15.15 -11.72 11.27
C LYS A 142 13.73 -11.95 11.68
N LYS A 143 13.33 -13.23 11.71
CA LYS A 143 12.10 -13.69 12.37
C LYS A 143 11.88 -12.98 13.72
N ASP A 144 12.99 -12.62 14.37
CA ASP A 144 12.96 -11.95 15.65
C ASP A 144 12.60 -10.46 15.67
N GLU A 145 12.65 -9.79 14.52
CA GLU A 145 12.44 -8.34 14.40
C GLU A 145 11.17 -8.00 13.60
N ILE A 146 10.43 -9.01 13.10
CA ILE A 146 9.13 -8.80 12.46
C ILE A 146 8.15 -8.32 13.50
N THR A 147 7.70 -7.08 13.34
CA THR A 147 6.73 -6.41 14.21
C THR A 147 5.34 -6.36 13.60
N ASP A 148 5.29 -6.33 12.26
CA ASP A 148 4.13 -5.96 11.46
C ASP A 148 4.03 -6.85 10.23
N ILE A 149 2.81 -7.34 9.95
CA ILE A 149 2.46 -7.99 8.69
C ILE A 149 1.19 -7.35 8.12
N VAL A 150 1.23 -7.01 6.85
CA VAL A 150 0.06 -6.54 6.10
C VAL A 150 -0.34 -7.61 5.11
N ILE A 151 -1.63 -7.87 4.96
CA ILE A 151 -2.19 -8.81 3.99
C ILE A 151 -3.28 -8.06 3.24
N ILE A 152 -3.15 -7.99 1.93
CA ILE A 152 -4.12 -7.33 1.06
C ILE A 152 -4.68 -8.39 0.13
N GLU A 153 -5.96 -8.72 0.28
CA GLU A 153 -6.65 -9.66 -0.59
C GLU A 153 -7.50 -8.86 -1.59
N LEU A 154 -7.11 -8.91 -2.87
CA LEU A 154 -7.93 -8.37 -3.95
C LEU A 154 -8.91 -9.46 -4.38
N LYS A 155 -10.20 -9.16 -4.33
CA LYS A 155 -11.26 -10.02 -4.85
C LYS A 155 -12.06 -9.25 -5.88
N LYS A 156 -12.51 -9.93 -6.93
CA LYS A 156 -13.44 -9.35 -7.89
C LYS A 156 -14.74 -8.97 -7.20
N ALA A 157 -15.24 -7.76 -7.48
CA ALA A 157 -16.57 -7.32 -7.07
C ALA A 157 -17.71 -8.21 -7.61
N SER A 158 -17.43 -9.05 -8.62
CA SER A 158 -18.37 -10.02 -9.22
C SER A 158 -18.42 -11.37 -8.49
N ASP A 159 -17.47 -11.67 -7.62
CA ASP A 159 -17.49 -12.94 -6.91
C ASP A 159 -18.59 -12.90 -5.84
N LYS A 160 -19.34 -14.00 -5.69
CA LYS A 160 -20.33 -14.18 -4.61
C LYS A 160 -19.65 -14.35 -3.23
N ILE A 161 -18.59 -13.59 -2.98
CA ILE A 161 -17.89 -13.59 -1.71
C ILE A 161 -18.68 -12.68 -0.78
N THR A 162 -19.26 -13.31 0.23
CA THR A 162 -19.91 -12.59 1.31
C THR A 162 -18.85 -12.02 2.24
N PRO A 163 -19.15 -10.94 2.99
CA PRO A 163 -18.28 -10.45 4.05
C PRO A 163 -17.85 -11.55 5.03
N ALA A 164 -18.73 -12.54 5.27
CA ALA A 164 -18.43 -13.67 6.14
C ALA A 164 -17.32 -14.57 5.61
N ARG A 165 -17.36 -14.92 4.31
CA ARG A 165 -16.33 -15.76 3.70
C ARG A 165 -14.98 -15.05 3.63
N ALA A 166 -14.98 -13.75 3.32
CA ALA A 166 -13.75 -12.96 3.31
C ALA A 166 -13.17 -12.82 4.73
N GLU A 167 -14.01 -12.58 5.74
CA GLU A 167 -13.60 -12.52 7.15
C GLU A 167 -12.96 -13.83 7.61
N GLU A 168 -13.60 -14.98 7.35
CA GLU A 168 -13.08 -16.30 7.69
C GLU A 168 -11.68 -16.52 7.09
N GLN A 169 -11.51 -16.23 5.79
CA GLN A 169 -10.23 -16.36 5.11
C GLN A 169 -9.13 -15.46 5.71
N LEU A 170 -9.45 -14.21 6.06
CA LEU A 170 -8.49 -13.28 6.66
C LEU A 170 -8.13 -13.66 8.10
N ILE A 171 -9.08 -14.23 8.86
CA ILE A 171 -8.83 -14.80 10.20
C ILE A 171 -7.89 -15.99 10.09
N ASP A 172 -8.12 -16.90 9.14
CA ASP A 172 -7.27 -18.07 8.92
C ASP A 172 -5.84 -17.64 8.61
N TYR A 173 -5.65 -16.69 7.69
CA TYR A 173 -4.33 -16.14 7.38
C TYR A 173 -3.62 -15.57 8.61
N ALA A 174 -4.34 -14.80 9.43
CA ALA A 174 -3.78 -14.26 10.66
C ALA A 174 -3.45 -15.36 11.68
N GLY A 175 -4.31 -16.38 11.79
CA GLY A 175 -4.08 -17.55 12.64
C GLY A 175 -2.80 -18.27 12.25
N TYR A 176 -2.65 -18.60 10.97
CA TYR A 176 -1.44 -19.23 10.43
C TYR A 176 -0.17 -18.42 10.71
N ILE A 177 -0.22 -17.10 10.54
CA ILE A 177 0.91 -16.25 10.88
C ILE A 177 1.21 -16.33 12.37
N ASN A 178 0.23 -16.19 13.26
CA ASN A 178 0.51 -16.25 14.70
C ASN A 178 1.04 -17.61 15.15
N GLU A 179 0.56 -18.73 14.59
CA GLU A 179 1.12 -20.07 14.84
C GLU A 179 2.58 -20.16 14.38
N ALA A 180 2.92 -19.56 13.22
CA ALA A 180 4.30 -19.56 12.75
C ALA A 180 5.23 -18.72 13.64
N TYR A 181 4.70 -17.79 14.45
CA TYR A 181 5.43 -16.85 15.28
C TYR A 181 4.95 -16.84 16.74
N GLU A 182 4.57 -18.00 17.31
CA GLU A 182 3.95 -18.15 18.65
C GLU A 182 4.60 -17.30 19.77
N ASP A 183 5.93 -17.13 19.76
CA ASP A 183 6.67 -16.36 20.76
C ASP A 183 6.57 -14.83 20.60
N LYS A 184 5.90 -14.33 19.56
CA LYS A 184 5.81 -12.90 19.21
C LYS A 184 4.41 -12.49 18.79
N LYS A 185 3.92 -11.42 19.42
CA LYS A 185 2.71 -10.75 18.97
C LYS A 185 3.01 -9.86 17.77
N ILE A 186 2.89 -10.42 16.56
CA ILE A 186 2.97 -9.65 15.32
C ILE A 186 1.64 -8.91 15.12
N ARG A 187 1.69 -7.60 14.86
CA ARG A 187 0.48 -6.86 14.48
C ARG A 187 0.14 -7.20 13.04
N ILE A 188 -1.08 -7.65 12.80
CA ILE A 188 -1.54 -8.04 11.47
C ILE A 188 -2.60 -7.05 11.00
N TRP A 189 -2.43 -6.47 9.82
CA TRP A 189 -3.48 -5.73 9.13
C TRP A 189 -3.92 -6.52 7.93
N THR A 190 -5.22 -6.75 7.82
CA THR A 190 -5.81 -7.45 6.69
C THR A 190 -6.76 -6.50 5.97
N TYR A 191 -6.73 -6.53 4.65
CA TYR A 191 -7.60 -5.75 3.78
C TYR A 191 -8.27 -6.68 2.79
N ALA A 192 -9.58 -6.50 2.58
CA ALA A 192 -10.29 -7.14 1.49
C ALA A 192 -11.21 -6.15 0.79
N PHE A 193 -11.31 -6.29 -0.53
CA PHE A 193 -12.19 -5.45 -1.35
C PHE A 193 -13.59 -6.05 -1.43
N LEU A 194 -14.61 -5.24 -1.14
CA LEU A 194 -16.02 -5.62 -1.23
C LEU A 194 -16.81 -4.57 -2.01
N LYS A 195 -17.80 -5.01 -2.77
CA LYS A 195 -18.84 -4.12 -3.29
C LYS A 195 -19.83 -3.79 -2.18
N PHE A 196 -19.94 -2.51 -1.81
CA PHE A 196 -20.89 -2.09 -0.79
C PHE A 196 -22.29 -1.90 -1.35
N ASP A 197 -23.16 -2.88 -1.09
CA ASP A 197 -24.62 -2.75 -1.19
C ASP A 197 -25.25 -2.77 0.21
N SER A 198 -26.56 -2.46 0.30
CA SER A 198 -27.27 -2.45 1.59
C SER A 198 -27.18 -3.77 2.35
N ARG A 199 -27.05 -4.90 1.65
CA ARG A 199 -26.90 -6.24 2.27
C ARG A 199 -25.53 -6.39 2.91
N THR A 200 -24.48 -6.01 2.18
CA THR A 200 -23.09 -6.02 2.63
C THR A 200 -22.93 -5.12 3.86
N GLU A 201 -23.45 -3.89 3.79
CA GLU A 201 -23.41 -2.96 4.92
C GLU A 201 -24.15 -3.49 6.14
N ASN A 202 -25.35 -4.05 5.97
CA ASN A 202 -26.11 -4.62 7.08
C ASN A 202 -25.39 -5.83 7.69
N SER A 203 -24.77 -6.69 6.86
CA SER A 203 -23.97 -7.82 7.33
C SER A 203 -22.79 -7.36 8.19
N LEU A 204 -22.10 -6.28 7.79
CA LEU A 204 -20.96 -5.76 8.54
C LEU A 204 -21.40 -5.07 9.84
N LYS A 205 -22.50 -4.31 9.81
CA LYS A 205 -23.12 -3.71 10.99
C LYS A 205 -23.55 -4.77 12.02
N ASN A 206 -24.20 -5.84 11.58
CA ASN A 206 -24.62 -6.95 12.44
C ASN A 206 -23.45 -7.72 13.07
N LYS A 207 -22.24 -7.56 12.52
CA LYS A 207 -21.00 -8.13 13.03
C LYS A 207 -20.17 -7.12 13.84
N ASP A 208 -20.73 -5.97 14.20
CA ASP A 208 -20.05 -4.92 14.97
C ASP A 208 -18.78 -4.36 14.31
N TYR A 209 -18.76 -4.27 12.97
CA TYR A 209 -17.69 -3.53 12.30
C TYR A 209 -17.85 -2.04 12.52
N ASN A 210 -16.75 -1.37 12.83
CA ASN A 210 -16.68 0.08 12.87
C ASN A 210 -16.74 0.63 11.46
N ARG A 211 -17.47 1.72 11.26
CA ARG A 211 -17.64 2.36 9.96
C ARG A 211 -16.92 3.71 9.94
N VAL A 212 -16.01 3.89 9.00
CA VAL A 212 -15.35 5.17 8.69
C VAL A 212 -16.01 5.76 7.45
N LEU A 213 -16.43 7.01 7.56
CA LEU A 213 -16.98 7.77 6.44
C LEU A 213 -15.85 8.34 5.60
N THR A 214 -15.89 8.10 4.29
CA THR A 214 -15.04 8.78 3.31
C THR A 214 -15.81 9.94 2.66
N LYS A 215 -15.15 10.74 1.81
CA LYS A 215 -15.81 11.82 1.07
C LYS A 215 -16.82 11.25 0.05
N ASN A 216 -16.51 10.10 -0.53
CA ASN A 216 -17.40 9.33 -1.37
C ASN A 216 -18.53 8.67 -0.57
N LYS A 217 -19.54 8.16 -1.30
CA LYS A 217 -20.65 7.38 -0.72
C LYS A 217 -20.20 6.04 -0.11
N TYR A 218 -18.96 5.60 -0.37
CA TYR A 218 -18.47 4.28 0.00
C TYR A 218 -17.69 4.31 1.33
N PRO A 219 -18.15 3.61 2.37
CA PRO A 219 -17.45 3.56 3.66
C PRO A 219 -16.23 2.63 3.64
N ILE A 220 -15.35 2.81 4.62
CA ILE A 220 -14.37 1.79 5.04
C ILE A 220 -14.93 1.14 6.31
N TYR A 221 -14.90 -0.18 6.40
CA TYR A 221 -15.28 -0.91 7.61
C TYR A 221 -14.07 -1.59 8.23
N TYR A 222 -13.93 -1.57 9.56
CA TYR A 222 -12.86 -2.29 10.23
C TYR A 222 -13.27 -2.90 11.57
N LYS A 223 -12.63 -4.00 11.95
CA LYS A 223 -12.82 -4.65 13.25
C LYS A 223 -11.54 -5.36 13.73
N PRO A 224 -11.12 -5.16 14.99
CA PRO A 224 -10.05 -5.94 15.59
C PRO A 224 -10.53 -7.35 16.00
N PHE A 225 -9.70 -8.35 15.73
CA PHE A 225 -9.87 -9.74 16.14
C PHE A 225 -8.72 -10.11 17.08
N ASN A 226 -8.92 -9.89 18.37
CA ASN A 226 -7.86 -10.00 19.38
C ASN A 226 -7.27 -11.42 19.50
N THR A 227 -8.07 -12.46 19.25
CA THR A 227 -7.62 -13.86 19.35
C THR A 227 -6.49 -14.18 18.38
N VAL A 228 -6.57 -13.66 17.15
CA VAL A 228 -5.57 -13.84 16.09
C VAL A 228 -4.82 -12.53 15.79
N ASN A 229 -4.81 -11.59 16.74
CA ASN A 229 -4.08 -10.32 16.70
C ASN A 229 -4.09 -9.58 15.34
N THR A 230 -5.26 -9.54 14.68
CA THR A 230 -5.43 -8.90 13.36
C THR A 230 -6.49 -7.81 13.39
N ILE A 231 -6.35 -6.81 12.53
CA ILE A 231 -7.39 -5.83 12.23
C ILE A 231 -7.83 -6.10 10.80
N ILE A 232 -9.09 -6.51 10.64
CA ILE A 232 -9.72 -6.71 9.33
C ILE A 232 -10.31 -5.39 8.86
N ASN A 233 -9.99 -5.02 7.62
CA ASN A 233 -10.50 -3.85 6.93
C ASN A 233 -11.22 -4.31 5.65
N PHE A 234 -12.47 -3.89 5.49
CA PHE A 234 -13.21 -4.01 4.24
C PHE A 234 -13.32 -2.65 3.58
N ILE A 235 -12.97 -2.59 2.30
CA ILE A 235 -12.85 -1.34 1.56
C ILE A 235 -13.34 -1.50 0.13
N ASP A 236 -13.73 -0.39 -0.48
CA ASP A 236 -14.00 -0.28 -1.91
C ASP A 236 -12.91 0.58 -2.56
N TYR A 237 -12.61 0.36 -3.83
CA TYR A 237 -11.55 1.08 -4.53
C TYR A 237 -11.76 2.61 -4.52
N HIS A 238 -13.00 3.08 -4.61
CA HIS A 238 -13.33 4.51 -4.49
C HIS A 238 -13.04 5.06 -3.10
N ALA A 239 -13.33 4.28 -2.06
CA ALA A 239 -13.07 4.66 -0.69
C ALA A 239 -11.56 4.72 -0.40
N LEU A 240 -10.79 3.77 -0.95
CA LEU A 240 -9.33 3.75 -0.87
C LEU A 240 -8.70 4.98 -1.54
N ALA A 241 -9.14 5.28 -2.76
CA ALA A 241 -8.63 6.42 -3.52
C ALA A 241 -8.89 7.75 -2.78
N ASP A 242 -10.08 7.90 -2.21
CA ASP A 242 -10.46 9.08 -1.43
C ASP A 242 -9.70 9.20 -0.11
N ASP A 243 -9.49 8.10 0.60
CA ASP A 243 -8.70 8.10 1.83
C ASP A 243 -7.25 8.49 1.54
N ALA A 244 -6.65 7.88 0.52
CA ALA A 244 -5.30 8.21 0.06
C ALA A 244 -5.18 9.68 -0.38
N ASP A 245 -6.16 10.18 -1.14
CA ASP A 245 -6.23 11.59 -1.56
C ASP A 245 -6.37 12.53 -0.35
N ASN A 246 -7.16 12.14 0.66
CA ASN A 246 -7.32 12.92 1.88
C ASN A 246 -6.05 12.99 2.72
N ARG A 247 -5.26 11.92 2.80
CA ARG A 247 -3.94 11.91 3.46
C ARG A 247 -2.93 12.71 2.65
N HIS A 248 -3.03 12.67 1.32
CA HIS A 248 -2.09 13.31 0.41
C HIS A 248 -2.33 14.82 0.21
N LYS A 249 -3.58 15.30 0.34
CA LYS A 249 -3.97 16.69 0.04
C LYS A 249 -3.12 17.75 0.72
N THR A 250 -2.67 17.50 1.95
CA THR A 250 -1.87 18.48 2.70
C THR A 250 -0.53 18.74 2.02
N PHE A 251 0.10 17.70 1.49
CA PHE A 251 1.34 17.82 0.73
C PHE A 251 1.13 18.62 -0.56
N MET A 252 0.04 18.36 -1.28
CA MET A 252 -0.29 19.11 -2.49
C MET A 252 -0.55 20.59 -2.21
N LYS A 253 -1.21 20.93 -1.09
CA LYS A 253 -1.36 22.32 -0.66
C LYS A 253 -0.03 23.00 -0.36
N ILE A 254 0.95 22.27 0.18
CA ILE A 254 2.31 22.79 0.40
C ILE A 254 3.00 23.06 -0.94
N LEU A 255 2.98 22.09 -1.86
CA LEU A 255 3.64 22.22 -3.16
C LEU A 255 2.99 23.27 -4.07
N ASN A 256 1.68 23.48 -3.95
CA ASN A 256 0.96 24.52 -4.68
C ASN A 256 1.09 25.92 -4.06
N GLY A 257 1.76 26.05 -2.90
CA GLY A 257 1.91 27.33 -2.19
C GLY A 257 0.64 27.81 -1.47
N GLU A 258 -0.37 26.95 -1.30
CA GLU A 258 -1.67 27.30 -0.67
C GLU A 258 -1.59 27.42 0.86
N THR A 259 -0.50 26.92 1.46
CA THR A 259 -0.30 26.92 2.93
C THR A 259 0.61 28.03 3.43
N ILE A 260 1.11 28.89 2.55
CA ILE A 260 1.81 30.11 2.94
C ILE A 260 0.76 31.15 3.32
N ILE A 261 0.24 31.03 4.55
CA ILE A 261 -0.48 32.12 5.22
C ILE A 261 0.45 32.62 6.32
N ASN A 262 1.11 33.74 6.00
CA ASN A 262 1.89 34.65 6.86
C ASN A 262 2.93 34.06 7.81
#